data_AF-A0A811PZV1-F1
#
_entry.id   AF-A0A811PZV1-F1
#
_cell.length_a   1.000
_cell.length_b   1.000
_cell.length_c   1.000
_cell.angle_alpha   90.00
_cell.angle_beta   90.00
_cell.angle_gamma   90.00
#
_symmetry.space_group_name_H-M   'P 1'
#
loop_
_entity.id
_entity.type
_entity.pdbx_description
1 polymer ?
#
loop_
_entity_poly.entity_id
_entity_poly.type
_entity_poly.pdbx_seq_one_letter_code
_entity_poly.pdbx_strand_id
1 'polypeptide(L)' 'MSSERPVPRRESPWGLPEGDTRQPKAHRCNDRAEDVVQACFEGNPFKTVPGPFKLFWQCMRSKPG' A
#
# COMPACT_ATOMS: atom_id res chain seq x y z
N MET A 1 20.47 0.29 4.55
CA MET A 1 19.98 -1.10 4.40
C MET A 1 18.60 -1.16 5.02
N SER A 2 17.52 -1.24 4.22
CA SER A 2 16.17 -1.47 4.74
C SER A 2 16.12 -2.89 5.30
N SER A 3 15.90 -3.01 6.59
CA SER A 3 15.73 -4.31 7.27
C SER A 3 14.40 -4.93 6.80
N GLU A 4 14.45 -6.07 6.11
CA GLU A 4 13.28 -6.88 5.76
C GLU A 4 12.66 -7.48 7.03
N ARG A 5 11.94 -6.66 7.80
CA ARG A 5 11.19 -7.16 8.95
C ARG A 5 9.97 -7.93 8.42
N PRO A 6 9.74 -9.17 8.87
CA PRO A 6 8.55 -9.91 8.50
C PRO A 6 7.30 -9.17 8.99
N VAL A 7 6.30 -9.01 8.13
CA VAL A 7 5.00 -8.44 8.51
C VAL A 7 4.21 -9.54 9.21
N PRO A 8 3.69 -9.31 10.44
CA PRO A 8 2.80 -10.26 11.09
C PRO A 8 1.60 -10.55 10.19
N ARG A 9 1.45 -11.81 9.77
CA ARG A 9 0.27 -12.23 8.99
C ARG A 9 -0.88 -12.45 9.96
N ARG A 10 -1.92 -11.62 9.86
CA ARG A 10 -3.18 -11.87 10.58
C ARG A 10 -3.84 -13.11 9.99
N GLU A 11 -4.24 -14.04 10.84
CA GLU A 11 -5.05 -15.18 10.41
C GLU A 11 -6.44 -14.68 10.00
N SER A 12 -6.84 -14.98 8.76
CA SER A 12 -8.18 -14.66 8.26
C SER A 12 -9.19 -15.68 8.79
N PRO A 13 -10.36 -15.26 9.30
CA PRO A 13 -11.46 -16.16 9.65
C PRO A 13 -11.94 -17.04 8.48
N TRP A 14 -11.63 -16.62 7.25
CA TRP A 14 -12.02 -17.29 6.00
C TRP A 14 -10.93 -18.21 5.43
N GLY A 15 -9.85 -18.45 6.19
CA GLY A 15 -8.71 -19.22 5.73
C GLY A 15 -7.87 -18.51 4.67
N LEU A 16 -6.94 -19.25 4.07
CA LEU A 16 -6.13 -18.80 2.94
C LEU A 16 -6.66 -19.43 1.65
N PRO A 17 -6.62 -18.70 0.52
CA PRO A 17 -6.84 -19.31 -0.78
C PRO A 17 -5.86 -20.47 -1.00
N GLU A 18 -6.33 -21.55 -1.59
CA GLU A 18 -5.50 -22.73 -1.84
C GLU A 18 -4.29 -22.36 -2.73
N GLY A 19 -3.08 -22.64 -2.23
CA GLY A 19 -1.82 -22.27 -2.89
C GLY A 19 -1.28 -20.87 -2.58
N ASP A 20 -1.92 -20.08 -1.72
CA ASP A 20 -1.44 -18.73 -1.38
C ASP A 20 -0.32 -18.72 -0.32
N THR A 21 0.89 -18.96 -0.81
CA THR A 21 2.15 -18.91 -0.04
C THR A 21 2.80 -17.53 -0.01
N ARG A 22 2.18 -16.50 -0.62
CA ARG A 22 2.78 -15.16 -0.65
C ARG A 22 2.82 -14.57 0.75
N GLN A 23 4.03 -14.32 1.24
CA GLN A 23 4.23 -13.57 2.48
C GLN A 23 3.97 -12.08 2.23
N PRO A 24 3.13 -11.42 3.04
CA PRO A 24 2.99 -9.98 2.97
C PRO A 24 4.35 -9.34 3.29
N LYS A 25 4.80 -8.45 2.42
CA LYS A 25 6.05 -7.70 2.61
C LYS A 25 5.73 -6.31 3.14
N ALA A 26 6.56 -5.83 4.05
CA ALA A 26 6.41 -4.47 4.57
C ALA A 26 6.67 -3.49 3.42
N HIS A 27 5.64 -2.75 3.04
CA HIS A 27 5.75 -1.72 2.03
C HIS A 27 5.36 -0.37 2.64
N ARG A 28 6.13 0.68 2.36
CA ARG A 28 5.78 2.07 2.74
C ARG A 28 4.56 2.64 2.00
N CYS A 29 3.75 1.80 1.35
CA CYS A 29 2.63 2.30 0.55
C CYS A 29 1.40 2.70 1.38
N ASN A 30 1.35 2.39 2.69
CA ASN A 30 0.27 2.90 3.55
C ASN A 30 0.31 4.43 3.62
N ASP A 31 1.48 5.04 3.87
CA ASP A 31 1.64 6.50 3.86
C ASP A 31 1.18 7.12 2.52
N ARG A 32 1.44 6.43 1.40
CA ARG A 32 1.00 6.88 0.07
C ARG A 32 -0.49 6.72 -0.18
N ALA A 33 -1.13 5.75 0.46
CA ALA A 33 -2.58 5.61 0.41
C ALA A 33 -3.24 6.72 1.22
N GLU A 34 -2.68 7.06 2.38
CA GLU A 34 -3.13 8.19 3.20
C GLU A 34 -3.03 9.52 2.44
N ASP A 35 -1.94 9.77 1.69
CA ASP A 35 -1.79 10.94 0.81
C ASP A 35 -2.96 11.05 -0.21
N VAL A 36 -3.40 9.91 -0.79
CA VAL A 36 -4.52 9.88 -1.75
C VAL A 36 -5.84 10.18 -1.05
N VAL A 37 -6.07 9.56 0.11
CA VAL A 37 -7.30 9.77 0.90
C VAL A 37 -7.39 11.23 1.32
N GLN A 38 -6.31 11.80 1.85
CA GLN A 38 -6.23 13.20 2.25
C GLN A 38 -6.51 14.14 1.06
N ALA A 39 -5.91 13.88 -0.10
CA ALA A 39 -6.13 14.68 -1.30
C ALA A 39 -7.59 14.68 -1.79
N CYS A 40 -8.38 13.65 -1.46
CA CYS A 40 -9.82 13.63 -1.75
C CYS A 40 -10.63 14.64 -0.94
N PHE A 41 -10.14 15.07 0.23
CA PHE A 41 -10.86 15.95 1.16
C PHE A 41 -10.32 17.38 1.23
N GLU A 42 -9.09 17.63 0.77
CA GLU A 42 -8.44 18.94 0.88
C GLU A 42 -8.72 19.92 -0.27
N GLY A 43 -9.55 19.55 -1.25
CA GLY A 43 -9.88 20.45 -2.35
C GLY A 43 -10.66 19.80 -3.49
N ASN A 44 -10.52 20.34 -4.71
CA ASN A 44 -11.12 19.74 -5.90
C ASN A 44 -10.42 18.40 -6.22
N PRO A 45 -11.11 17.25 -6.09
CA PRO A 45 -10.48 15.94 -6.23
C PRO A 45 -9.80 15.74 -7.58
N PHE A 46 -10.36 16.32 -8.66
CA PHE A 46 -9.80 16.21 -10.01
C PHE A 46 -8.44 16.90 -10.16
N LYS A 47 -8.11 17.83 -9.26
CA LYS A 47 -6.82 18.55 -9.28
C LYS A 47 -5.86 18.04 -8.22
N THR A 48 -6.35 17.63 -7.04
CA THR A 48 -5.52 17.28 -5.89
C THR A 48 -5.12 15.80 -5.88
N VAL A 49 -5.98 14.89 -6.35
CA VAL A 49 -5.76 13.43 -6.32
C VAL A 49 -4.73 12.90 -7.34
N PRO A 50 -4.59 13.43 -8.58
CA PRO A 50 -3.73 12.81 -9.59
C PRO A 50 -2.25 12.68 -9.20
N GLY A 51 -1.69 13.66 -8.50
CA GLY A 51 -0.29 13.65 -8.05
C GLY A 51 -0.02 12.56 -7.02
N PRO A 52 -0.70 12.57 -5.86
CA PRO A 52 -0.65 11.51 -4.85
C PRO A 52 -0.93 10.13 -5.42
N PHE A 53 -1.94 10.00 -6.30
CA PHE A 53 -2.28 8.71 -6.92
C PHE A 53 -1.15 8.17 -7.79
N LYS A 54 -0.46 9.02 -8.56
CA LYS A 54 0.72 8.62 -9.34
C LYS A 54 1.83 8.08 -8.44
N LEU A 55 2.10 8.74 -7.32
CA LEU A 55 3.12 8.31 -6.35
C LEU A 55 2.73 7.00 -5.65
N PHE A 56 1.46 6.85 -5.27
CA PHE A 56 0.91 5.61 -4.74
C PHE A 56 1.08 4.46 -5.73
N TRP A 57 0.72 4.67 -7.00
CA TRP A 57 0.85 3.66 -8.04
C TRP A 57 2.30 3.25 -8.31
N GLN A 58 3.22 4.23 -8.33
CA GLN A 58 4.65 3.97 -8.46
C GLN A 58 5.19 3.20 -7.25
N CYS A 59 4.75 3.55 -6.03
CA CYS A 59 5.07 2.82 -4.81
C CYS A 59 4.62 1.36 -4.92
N MET A 60 3.36 1.11 -5.26
CA MET A 60 2.78 -0.24 -5.35
C MET A 60 3.48 -1.13 -6.38
N ARG A 61 4.04 -0.54 -7.44
CA ARG A 61 4.80 -1.25 -8.48
C ARG A 61 6.29 -1.38 -8.17
N SER A 62 6.80 -0.66 -7.19
CA SER A 62 8.20 -0.75 -6.78
C SER A 62 8.46 -2.08 -6.07
N LYS A 63 9.72 -2.53 -6.08
CA LYS A 63 10.08 -3.72 -5.31
C LYS A 63 9.93 -3.38 -3.82
N PRO A 64 9.22 -4.19 -3.04
CA PRO A 64 9.18 -4.03 -1.59
C PRO A 64 10.59 -4.23 -1.03
N GLY A 65 11.15 -3.18 -0.41
CA GLY A 65 12.48 -3.21 0.21
C GLY A 65 13.61 -3.14 -0.79
#